data_AF-A0A929VWH4-F1
#
_entry.id   AF-A0A929VWH4-F1
#
_cell.length_a   1.000
_cell.length_b   1.000
_cell.length_c   1.000
_cell.angle_alpha   90.00
_cell.angle_beta   90.00
_cell.angle_gamma   90.00
#
_symmetry.space_group_name_H-M   'P 1'
#
loop_
_entity.id
_entity.type
_entity.pdbx_description
1 polymer ?
#
loop_
_entity_poly.entity_id
_entity_poly.type
_entity_poly.pdbx_seq_one_letter_code
_entity_poly.pdbx_strand_id
1 'polypeptide(L)'
;MLHPHEIIANSADTLHAKKVFLAGTIDMGNSSDWQSKVAERFEAVGGKWLLFNPRQKHWDASKTGEIDYQVNWELEHLEASDLIIMNILETSKSPISLLEMGLFARSGKMYVVCPRGFYRYDNVRITCKHYGIALYDTLDQLFAEETTLQKRP
;
A
#
# COMPACT_ATOMS: atom_id res chain seq x y z
N MET A 1 -4.06 -10.11 -7.32
CA MET A 1 -2.93 -9.41 -6.68
C MET A 1 -1.69 -9.65 -7.52
N LEU A 2 -0.81 -8.67 -7.64
CA LEU A 2 0.44 -8.77 -8.40
C LEU A 2 1.61 -8.44 -7.47
N HIS A 3 2.55 -9.37 -7.38
CA HIS A 3 3.80 -9.21 -6.62
C HIS A 3 4.99 -8.92 -7.54
N PRO A 4 6.13 -8.45 -6.99
CA PRO A 4 7.40 -8.43 -7.71
C PRO A 4 7.72 -9.79 -8.34
N HIS A 5 8.31 -9.77 -9.54
CA HIS A 5 8.62 -10.95 -10.38
C HIS A 5 7.43 -11.77 -10.90
N GLU A 6 6.20 -11.42 -10.55
CA GLU A 6 5.00 -12.01 -11.17
C GLU A 6 4.60 -11.25 -12.44
N ILE A 7 3.93 -11.97 -13.35
CA ILE A 7 3.40 -11.39 -14.59
C ILE A 7 1.90 -11.62 -14.69
N ILE A 8 1.19 -10.64 -15.26
CA ILE A 8 -0.20 -10.81 -15.66
C ILE A 8 -0.21 -11.59 -16.97
N ALA A 9 -0.61 -12.86 -16.94
CA ALA A 9 -0.58 -13.75 -18.10
C ALA A 9 -1.44 -13.23 -19.27
N ASN A 10 -2.57 -12.59 -18.98
CA ASN A 10 -3.45 -11.97 -19.97
C ASN A 10 -3.83 -10.56 -19.53
N SER A 11 -3.33 -9.54 -20.22
CA SER A 11 -3.57 -8.14 -19.87
C SER A 11 -5.07 -7.76 -19.89
N ALA A 12 -5.89 -8.44 -20.68
CA ALA A 12 -7.34 -8.25 -20.72
C ALA A 12 -8.02 -8.54 -19.36
N ASP A 13 -7.44 -9.43 -18.54
CA ASP A 13 -7.97 -9.77 -17.22
C ASP A 13 -7.94 -8.57 -16.27
N THR A 14 -7.03 -7.62 -16.52
CA THR A 14 -6.88 -6.38 -15.73
C THR A 14 -7.46 -5.14 -16.40
N LEU A 15 -8.04 -5.28 -17.59
CA LEU A 15 -8.66 -4.16 -18.30
C LEU A 15 -9.78 -3.54 -17.44
N HIS A 16 -9.76 -2.22 -17.27
CA HIS A 16 -10.67 -1.47 -16.39
C HIS A 16 -10.57 -1.79 -14.89
N ALA A 17 -9.56 -2.56 -14.46
CA ALA A 17 -9.32 -2.76 -13.04
C ALA A 17 -8.77 -1.46 -12.43
N LYS A 18 -9.32 -1.07 -11.27
CA LYS A 18 -8.77 0.03 -10.49
C LYS A 18 -7.52 -0.45 -9.77
N LYS A 19 -6.41 0.26 -9.95
CA LYS A 19 -5.09 -0.12 -9.46
C LYS A 19 -4.85 0.43 -8.06
N VAL A 20 -4.53 -0.44 -7.12
CA VAL A 20 -4.29 -0.09 -5.72
C VAL A 20 -2.92 -0.57 -5.31
N PHE A 21 -2.06 0.35 -4.84
CA PHE A 21 -0.77 -0.02 -4.27
C PHE A 21 -0.87 -0.21 -2.75
N LEU A 22 -0.30 -1.30 -2.24
CA LEU A 22 -0.30 -1.65 -0.82
C LEU A 22 1.03 -1.25 -0.17
N ALA A 23 1.17 0.05 0.12
CA ALA A 23 2.36 0.61 0.76
C ALA A 23 2.37 0.38 2.28
N GLY A 24 3.54 0.46 2.90
CA GLY A 24 3.65 0.41 4.36
C GLY A 24 4.54 -0.73 4.87
N THR A 25 4.19 -1.25 6.03
CA THR A 25 5.10 -2.13 6.78
C THR A 25 5.26 -3.50 6.12
N ILE A 26 6.46 -3.81 5.67
CA ILE A 26 6.90 -5.14 5.23
C ILE A 26 8.18 -5.42 6.02
N ASP A 27 8.05 -6.00 7.21
CA ASP A 27 9.21 -6.28 8.07
C ASP A 27 9.95 -7.54 7.57
N MET A 28 10.47 -7.52 6.35
CA MET A 28 11.14 -8.66 5.69
C MET A 28 10.35 -9.98 5.78
N GLY A 29 9.01 -9.89 5.77
CA GLY A 29 8.11 -11.03 5.93
C GLY A 29 7.72 -11.40 7.37
N ASN A 30 8.41 -10.86 8.39
CA ASN A 30 8.17 -11.13 9.82
C ASN A 30 6.98 -10.35 10.41
N SER A 31 6.57 -9.27 9.76
CA SER A 31 5.35 -8.55 10.14
C SER A 31 4.12 -9.37 9.78
N SER A 32 3.02 -9.17 10.51
CA SER A 32 1.72 -9.72 10.13
C SER A 32 1.39 -9.39 8.68
N ASP A 33 0.96 -10.39 7.91
CA ASP A 33 0.54 -10.25 6.50
C ASP A 33 -0.80 -9.51 6.40
N TRP A 34 -0.75 -8.20 6.61
CA TRP A 34 -1.91 -7.34 6.52
C TRP A 34 -2.35 -7.15 5.07
N GLN A 35 -1.46 -7.37 4.11
CA GLN A 35 -1.75 -7.28 2.67
C GLN A 35 -2.77 -8.34 2.25
N SER A 36 -2.64 -9.59 2.75
CA SER A 36 -3.68 -10.62 2.55
C SER A 36 -5.03 -10.19 3.09
N LYS A 37 -5.09 -9.58 4.29
CA LYS A 37 -6.36 -9.08 4.85
C LYS A 37 -6.98 -7.99 3.99
N VAL A 38 -6.16 -7.10 3.44
CA VAL A 38 -6.64 -6.07 2.50
C VAL A 38 -7.19 -6.69 1.23
N ALA A 39 -6.54 -7.73 0.70
CA ALA A 39 -7.01 -8.45 -0.48
C ALA A 39 -8.38 -9.10 -0.23
N GLU A 40 -8.56 -9.81 0.89
CA GLU A 40 -9.84 -10.38 1.30
C GLU A 40 -10.95 -9.31 1.38
N ARG A 41 -10.61 -8.11 1.84
CA ARG A 41 -11.57 -6.99 1.91
C ARG A 41 -11.98 -6.48 0.55
N PHE A 42 -11.05 -6.33 -0.39
CA PHE A 42 -11.38 -5.95 -1.76
C PHE A 42 -12.23 -7.02 -2.48
N GLU A 43 -11.94 -8.29 -2.24
CA GLU A 43 -12.77 -9.39 -2.74
C GLU A 43 -14.20 -9.32 -2.20
N ALA A 44 -14.35 -9.08 -0.89
CA ALA A 44 -15.66 -8.99 -0.24
C ALA A 44 -16.49 -7.78 -0.72
N VAL A 45 -15.87 -6.62 -0.95
CA VAL A 45 -16.56 -5.44 -1.50
C VAL A 45 -17.03 -5.72 -2.93
N GLY A 46 -16.25 -6.47 -3.70
CA GLY A 46 -16.49 -6.72 -5.12
C GLY A 46 -16.07 -5.52 -5.99
N GLY A 47 -16.16 -5.69 -7.31
CA GLY A 47 -15.57 -4.79 -8.29
C GLY A 47 -14.30 -5.36 -8.92
N LYS A 48 -13.67 -4.60 -9.81
CA LYS A 48 -12.48 -5.05 -10.54
C LYS A 48 -11.25 -4.29 -10.03
N TRP A 49 -10.39 -4.99 -9.29
CA TRP A 49 -9.26 -4.41 -8.59
C TRP A 49 -7.95 -5.10 -9.01
N LEU A 50 -6.91 -4.30 -9.23
CA LEU A 50 -5.54 -4.79 -9.40
C LEU A 50 -4.71 -4.29 -8.22
N LEU A 51 -4.42 -5.19 -7.28
CA LEU A 51 -3.63 -4.88 -6.09
C LEU A 51 -2.15 -5.12 -6.38
N PHE A 52 -1.34 -4.07 -6.33
CA PHE A 52 0.13 -4.15 -6.34
C PHE A 52 0.61 -4.38 -4.91
N ASN A 53 1.17 -5.56 -4.66
CA ASN A 53 1.65 -5.95 -3.34
C ASN A 53 3.18 -6.11 -3.35
N PRO A 54 3.93 -5.14 -2.79
CA PRO A 54 5.40 -5.20 -2.77
C PRO A 54 5.97 -6.31 -1.87
N ARG A 55 5.16 -6.94 -1.01
CA ARG A 55 5.62 -8.03 -0.14
C ARG A 55 5.94 -9.27 -0.97
N GLN A 56 7.22 -9.62 -1.05
CA GLN A 56 7.67 -10.91 -1.60
C GLN A 56 7.57 -12.02 -0.54
N LYS A 57 7.18 -13.23 -0.97
CA LYS A 57 7.14 -14.42 -0.10
C LYS A 57 8.54 -14.91 0.28
N HIS A 58 9.48 -14.82 -0.65
CA HIS A 58 10.88 -15.25 -0.50
C HIS A 58 11.80 -14.12 -0.93
N TRP A 59 12.10 -13.24 0.02
CA TRP A 59 13.01 -12.12 -0.19
C TRP A 59 14.46 -12.54 0.03
N ASP A 60 15.36 -12.16 -0.89
CA ASP A 60 16.80 -12.39 -0.77
C ASP A 60 17.60 -11.14 -1.16
N ALA A 61 17.97 -10.34 -0.15
CA ALA A 61 18.78 -9.14 -0.34
C ALA A 61 20.22 -9.42 -0.80
N SER A 62 20.69 -10.67 -0.74
CA SER A 62 22.03 -11.05 -1.19
C SER A 62 22.11 -11.27 -2.71
N LYS A 63 20.96 -11.46 -3.36
CA LYS A 63 20.87 -11.61 -4.81
C LYS A 63 21.24 -10.29 -5.50
N THR A 64 22.24 -10.35 -6.37
CA THR A 64 22.73 -9.19 -7.14
C THR A 64 21.59 -8.54 -7.94
N GLY A 65 21.40 -7.23 -7.76
CA GLY A 65 20.38 -6.43 -8.45
C GLY A 65 18.95 -6.56 -7.92
N GLU A 66 18.71 -7.43 -6.92
CA GLU A 66 17.36 -7.64 -6.38
C GLU A 66 16.82 -6.40 -5.65
N ILE A 67 17.68 -5.69 -4.93
CA ILE A 67 17.33 -4.41 -4.28
C ILE A 67 16.93 -3.37 -5.33
N ASP A 68 17.73 -3.20 -6.37
CA ASP A 68 17.45 -2.22 -7.43
C ASP A 68 16.13 -2.55 -8.14
N TYR A 69 15.89 -3.83 -8.43
CA TYR A 69 14.64 -4.28 -9.01
C TYR A 69 13.45 -4.00 -8.09
N GLN A 70 13.53 -4.38 -6.81
CA GLN A 70 12.45 -4.20 -5.84
C GLN A 70 12.07 -2.72 -5.71
N VAL A 71 13.06 -1.85 -5.53
CA VAL A 71 12.82 -0.41 -5.35
C VAL A 71 12.23 0.20 -6.61
N ASN A 72 12.73 -0.15 -7.81
CA ASN A 72 12.14 0.34 -9.06
C ASN A 72 10.72 -0.18 -9.27
N TRP A 73 10.46 -1.45 -8.97
CA TRP A 73 9.12 -2.03 -9.04
C TRP A 73 8.16 -1.28 -8.11
N GLU A 74 8.57 -1.00 -6.87
CA GLU A 74 7.76 -0.24 -5.90
C GLU A 74 7.45 1.17 -6.44
N LEU A 75 8.45 1.90 -6.93
CA LEU A 75 8.27 3.25 -7.47
C LEU A 75 7.36 3.27 -8.70
N GLU A 76 7.58 2.38 -9.67
CA GLU A 76 6.77 2.28 -10.90
C GLU A 76 5.29 1.99 -10.57
N HIS A 77 5.04 1.09 -9.63
CA HIS A 77 3.68 0.69 -9.28
C HIS A 77 3.00 1.69 -8.32
N LEU A 78 3.77 2.39 -7.47
CA LEU A 78 3.28 3.57 -6.76
C LEU A 78 2.83 4.64 -7.75
N GLU A 79 3.60 4.94 -8.79
CA GLU A 79 3.24 5.90 -9.84
C GLU A 79 2.00 5.46 -10.63
N ALA A 80 1.97 4.19 -11.08
CA ALA A 80 0.91 3.64 -11.91
C ALA A 80 -0.43 3.39 -11.18
N SER A 81 -0.46 3.46 -9.85
CA SER A 81 -1.67 3.22 -9.05
C SER A 81 -2.68 4.37 -9.11
N ASP A 82 -3.97 4.01 -9.08
CA ASP A 82 -5.08 4.96 -8.92
C ASP A 82 -5.31 5.33 -7.45
N LEU A 83 -4.92 4.43 -6.53
CA LEU A 83 -5.01 4.58 -5.09
C LEU A 83 -3.77 3.99 -4.41
N ILE A 84 -3.34 4.61 -3.32
CA ILE A 84 -2.28 4.11 -2.44
C ILE A 84 -2.89 3.93 -1.05
N ILE A 85 -2.89 2.70 -0.54
CA ILE A 85 -3.20 2.40 0.85
C ILE A 85 -1.86 2.19 1.57
N MET A 86 -1.53 3.11 2.47
CA MET A 86 -0.32 3.03 3.27
C MET A 86 -0.65 2.56 4.69
N ASN A 87 -0.25 1.33 5.05
CA ASN A 87 -0.48 0.79 6.39
C ASN A 87 0.81 0.69 7.21
N ILE A 88 0.94 1.58 8.20
CA ILE A 88 2.09 1.63 9.11
C ILE A 88 1.71 0.90 10.41
N LEU A 89 2.44 -0.15 10.77
CA LEU A 89 2.19 -0.89 12.01
C LEU A 89 2.82 -0.16 13.20
N GLU A 90 2.18 -0.24 14.35
CA GLU A 90 2.60 0.44 15.58
C GLU A 90 4.06 0.15 15.97
N THR A 91 4.49 -1.11 15.85
CA THR A 91 5.83 -1.57 16.24
C THR A 91 6.90 -1.34 15.18
N SER A 92 6.54 -0.87 13.99
CA SER A 92 7.49 -0.73 12.88
C SER A 92 8.35 0.54 13.00
N LYS A 93 9.42 0.60 12.18
CA LYS A 93 10.14 1.85 11.90
C LYS A 93 9.72 2.47 10.57
N SER A 94 9.37 1.65 9.58
CA SER A 94 8.85 2.07 8.27
C SER A 94 9.56 3.28 7.62
N PRO A 95 10.91 3.36 7.58
CA PRO A 95 11.60 4.53 7.05
C PRO A 95 11.32 4.74 5.55
N ILE A 96 11.25 3.66 4.77
CA ILE A 96 10.93 3.74 3.34
C ILE A 96 9.47 4.12 3.12
N SER A 97 8.54 3.60 3.94
CA SER A 97 7.13 4.02 3.85
C SER A 97 6.96 5.52 4.15
N LEU A 98 7.75 6.09 5.07
CA LEU A 98 7.73 7.53 5.32
C LEU A 98 8.30 8.34 4.13
N LEU A 99 9.30 7.80 3.42
CA LEU A 99 9.81 8.40 2.18
C LEU A 99 8.73 8.38 1.08
N GLU A 100 8.10 7.23 0.84
CA GLU A 100 6.98 7.08 -0.10
C GLU A 100 5.81 8.01 0.24
N MET A 101 5.50 8.15 1.53
CA MET A 101 4.46 9.06 2.01
C MET A 101 4.78 10.50 1.59
N GLY A 102 6.04 10.91 1.71
CA GLY A 102 6.52 12.21 1.25
C GLY A 102 6.42 12.39 -0.27
N LEU A 103 6.85 11.38 -1.04
CA LEU A 103 6.82 11.40 -2.50
C LEU A 103 5.39 11.58 -3.05
N PHE A 104 4.41 10.91 -2.44
CA PHE A 104 3.02 10.91 -2.92
C PHE A 104 2.09 11.82 -2.11
N ALA A 105 2.58 12.61 -1.15
CA ALA A 105 1.77 13.41 -0.23
C ALA A 105 0.77 14.34 -0.93
N ARG A 106 1.14 14.87 -2.10
CA ARG A 106 0.33 15.81 -2.88
C ARG A 106 -0.42 15.18 -4.05
N SER A 107 -0.38 13.86 -4.18
CA SER A 107 -0.95 13.14 -5.33
C SER A 107 -2.48 13.07 -5.32
N GLY A 108 -3.12 13.25 -4.15
CA GLY A 108 -4.57 13.08 -3.99
C GLY A 108 -5.06 11.63 -4.01
N LYS A 109 -4.16 10.64 -4.17
CA LYS A 109 -4.52 9.21 -4.22
C LYS A 109 -4.17 8.40 -2.97
N MET A 110 -3.66 9.04 -1.92
CA MET A 110 -3.12 8.36 -0.74
C MET A 110 -4.08 8.35 0.45
N TYR A 111 -4.18 7.18 1.08
CA TYR A 111 -4.90 6.92 2.32
C TYR A 111 -3.93 6.30 3.31
N VAL A 112 -3.77 6.93 4.47
CA VAL A 112 -2.80 6.50 5.48
C VAL A 112 -3.52 5.85 6.65
N VAL A 113 -3.07 4.65 7.03
CA VAL A 113 -3.43 3.99 8.28
C VAL A 113 -2.19 4.00 9.17
N CYS A 114 -2.27 4.67 10.31
CA CYS A 114 -1.15 4.78 11.24
C CYS A 114 -1.69 4.82 12.68
N PRO A 115 -1.53 3.76 13.48
CA PRO A 115 -1.93 3.75 14.88
C PRO A 115 -1.17 4.79 15.69
N ARG A 116 -1.83 5.35 16.71
CA ARG A 116 -1.27 6.38 17.60
C ARG A 116 0.04 6.00 18.29
N GLY A 117 0.26 4.70 18.52
CA GLY A 117 1.49 4.20 19.15
C GLY A 117 2.72 4.21 18.25
N PHE A 118 2.59 4.46 16.95
CA PHE A 118 3.75 4.54 16.04
C PHE A 118 4.72 5.64 16.49
N TYR A 119 6.02 5.33 16.56
CA TYR A 119 7.04 6.22 17.15
C TYR A 119 7.23 7.59 16.47
N ARG A 120 6.65 7.78 15.27
CA ARG A 120 6.62 9.04 14.52
C ARG A 120 5.19 9.48 14.19
N TYR A 121 4.19 8.98 14.92
CA TYR A 121 2.78 9.25 14.67
C TYR A 121 2.49 10.74 14.52
N ASP A 122 3.01 11.60 15.40
CA ASP A 122 2.76 13.04 15.27
C ASP A 122 3.30 13.65 13.98
N ASN A 123 4.43 13.17 13.46
CA ASN A 123 4.94 13.62 12.15
C ASN A 123 3.98 13.21 11.03
N VAL A 124 3.50 11.96 11.07
CA VAL A 124 2.51 11.45 10.11
C VAL A 124 1.22 12.26 10.19
N ARG A 125 0.66 12.42 11.39
CA ARG A 125 -0.59 13.16 11.65
C ARG A 125 -0.52 14.61 11.20
N ILE A 126 0.55 15.33 11.57
CA ILE A 126 0.73 16.74 11.19
C ILE A 126 0.89 16.86 9.67
N THR A 127 1.67 15.98 9.05
CA THR A 127 1.89 15.98 7.59
C THR A 127 0.61 15.67 6.83
N CYS A 128 -0.13 14.64 7.26
CA CYS A 128 -1.42 14.28 6.65
C CYS A 128 -2.41 15.45 6.75
N LYS A 129 -2.53 16.07 7.92
CA LYS A 129 -3.37 17.26 8.10
C LYS A 129 -2.93 18.42 7.21
N HIS A 130 -1.63 18.66 7.06
CA HIS A 130 -1.11 19.75 6.25
C HIS A 130 -1.40 19.58 4.76
N TYR A 131 -1.29 18.35 4.23
CA TYR A 131 -1.51 18.04 2.81
C TYR A 131 -2.92 17.54 2.47
N GLY A 132 -3.83 17.46 3.45
CA GLY A 132 -5.20 16.97 3.24
C GLY A 132 -5.27 15.46 2.94
N ILE A 133 -4.34 14.68 3.48
CA ILE A 133 -4.33 13.21 3.33
C ILE A 133 -5.22 12.61 4.41
N ALA A 134 -6.11 11.69 4.01
CA ALA A 134 -6.95 10.95 4.95
C ALA A 134 -6.09 10.05 5.85
N LEU A 135 -6.31 10.13 7.16
CA LEU A 135 -5.57 9.40 8.18
C LEU A 135 -6.52 8.61 9.09
N TYR A 136 -6.26 7.32 9.21
CA TYR A 136 -7.05 6.35 9.95
C TYR A 136 -6.22 5.68 11.05
N ASP A 137 -6.86 5.30 12.14
CA ASP A 137 -6.20 4.55 13.22
C ASP A 137 -6.09 3.05 12.87
N THR A 138 -7.00 2.52 12.04
CA THR A 138 -7.04 1.09 11.65
C THR A 138 -7.49 0.88 10.20
N LEU A 139 -7.14 -0.28 9.62
CA LEU A 139 -7.66 -0.70 8.30
C LEU A 139 -9.18 -0.86 8.30
N ASP A 140 -9.76 -1.31 9.41
CA ASP A 140 -11.22 -1.44 9.54
C ASP A 140 -11.92 -0.09 9.42
N GLN A 141 -11.37 0.93 10.07
CA GLN A 141 -11.87 2.29 9.96
C GLN A 141 -11.79 2.81 8.53
N LEU A 142 -10.63 2.62 7.85
CA LEU A 142 -10.47 2.99 6.44
C LEU A 142 -11.58 2.38 5.56
N PHE A 143 -11.79 1.06 5.67
CA PHE A 143 -12.80 0.38 4.86
C PHE A 143 -14.25 0.72 5.24
N ALA A 144 -14.51 1.17 6.47
CA ALA A 144 -15.83 1.59 6.90
C ALA A 144 -16.18 3.01 6.40
N GLU A 145 -15.21 3.92 6.38
CA GLU A 145 -15.43 5.34 6.08
C GLU A 145 -15.23 5.69 4.59
N GLU A 146 -14.35 5.00 3.87
CA GLU A 146 -14.04 5.34 2.49
C GLU A 146 -14.99 4.74 1.46
N THR A 147 -16.02 5.51 1.12
CA THR A 147 -16.99 5.12 0.09
C THR A 147 -16.36 4.90 -1.29
N THR A 148 -15.20 5.51 -1.58
CA THR A 148 -14.47 5.31 -2.84
C THR A 148 -13.90 3.90 -2.98
N LEU A 149 -13.66 3.22 -1.86
CA LEU A 149 -13.28 1.82 -1.79
C LEU A 149 -14.51 0.90 -1.82
N GLN A 150 -15.69 1.42 -1.45
CA GLN A 150 -16.96 0.67 -1.37
C GLN A 150 -17.81 0.74 -2.66
N LYS A 151 -17.55 1.71 -3.54
CA LYS A 151 -18.28 1.87 -4.80
C LYS A 151 -17.86 0.78 -5.79
N ARG A 152 -18.81 -0.11 -6.12
CA ARG A 152 -18.73 -0.92 -7.33
C ARG A 152 -18.82 0.03 -8.53
N PRO A 153 -17.98 -0.15 -9.58
CA PRO A 153 -18.09 0.64 -10.80
C PRO A 153 -19.48 0.52 -11.44
#